data_AF-A0A410P6T8-F1
#
_entry.id   AF-A0A410P6T8-F1
#
_cell.length_a   1.000
_cell.length_b   1.000
_cell.length_c   1.000
_cell.angle_alpha   90.00
_cell.angle_beta   90.00
_cell.angle_gamma   90.00
#
_symmetry.space_group_name_H-M   'P 1'
#
loop_
_entity.id
_entity.type
_entity.pdbx_description
1 polymer ?
#
loop_
_entity_poly.entity_id
_entity_poly.type
_entity_poly.pdbx_seq_one_letter_code
_entity_poly.pdbx_strand_id
1 'polypeptide(L)'
;MAIKKVEIVCKPCPKCDGLENKIRDIIRSIGIANKITIVFTFVHTKELTGLADLGVNPGMTPVILINDQVELAGRVDMQALRKRFEAIHKIG
;
A
#
# COMPACT_ATOMS: atom_id res chain seq x y z
N MET A 1 -12.12 10.61 2.55
CA MET A 1 -10.81 11.28 2.75
C MET A 1 -10.06 11.16 1.44
N ALA A 2 -9.23 12.13 1.03
CA ALA A 2 -8.42 11.94 -0.18
C ALA A 2 -7.14 11.16 0.16
N ILE A 3 -6.73 10.25 -0.71
CA ILE A 3 -5.45 9.55 -0.60
C ILE A 3 -4.34 10.49 -1.04
N LYS A 4 -3.37 10.73 -0.15
CA LYS A 4 -2.22 11.62 -0.39
C LYS A 4 -0.92 10.83 -0.46
N LYS A 5 -0.79 9.81 0.37
CA LYS A 5 0.40 8.99 0.50
C LYS A 5 0.02 7.52 0.55
N VAL A 6 0.74 6.70 -0.20
CA VAL A 6 0.71 5.24 -0.09
C VAL A 6 2.13 4.77 0.14
N GLU A 7 2.32 4.03 1.22
CA GLU A 7 3.60 3.43 1.57
C GLU A 7 3.44 1.92 1.62
N ILE A 8 4.39 1.21 1.05
CA ILE A 8 4.44 -0.25 1.11
C ILE A 8 5.71 -0.65 1.80
N VAL A 9 5.58 -1.45 2.84
CA VAL A 9 6.72 -2.05 3.52
C VAL A 9 6.70 -3.54 3.23
N CYS A 10 7.74 -4.02 2.56
CA CYS A 10 7.91 -5.44 2.29
C CYS A 10 9.31 -5.93 2.65
N LYS A 11 9.38 -7.21 3.04
CA LYS A 11 10.64 -7.95 3.11
C LYS A 11 11.14 -8.32 1.71
N PRO A 12 12.46 -8.32 1.47
CA PRO A 12 13.04 -8.76 0.21
C PRO A 12 12.59 -10.19 -0.12
N CYS A 13 11.71 -10.31 -1.12
CA CYS A 13 11.20 -11.57 -1.63
C CYS A 13 10.80 -11.42 -3.11
N PRO A 14 10.89 -12.49 -3.93
CA PRO A 14 10.59 -12.42 -5.37
C PRO A 14 9.15 -12.00 -5.69
N LYS A 15 8.24 -12.19 -4.73
CA LYS A 15 6.83 -11.79 -4.85
C LYS A 15 6.65 -10.28 -4.74
N CYS A 16 7.57 -9.58 -4.07
CA CYS A 16 7.44 -8.15 -3.80
C CYS A 16 7.90 -7.26 -4.97
N ASP A 17 8.86 -7.71 -5.79
CA ASP A 17 9.23 -7.00 -7.03
C ASP A 17 8.05 -6.89 -8.00
N GLY A 18 7.29 -7.99 -8.16
CA GLY A 18 6.07 -7.98 -8.98
C GLY A 18 4.91 -7.21 -8.37
N LEU A 19 4.90 -7.05 -7.05
CA LEU A 19 3.85 -6.37 -6.31
C LEU A 19 3.99 -4.85 -6.41
N GLU A 20 5.22 -4.33 -6.30
CA GLU A 20 5.52 -2.91 -6.44
C GLU A 20 4.97 -2.34 -7.75
N ASN A 21 5.31 -2.98 -8.88
CA ASN A 21 4.89 -2.52 -10.20
C ASN A 21 3.36 -2.52 -10.35
N LYS A 22 2.67 -3.56 -9.85
CA LYS A 22 1.21 -3.65 -9.89
C LYS A 22 0.55 -2.55 -9.06
N ILE A 23 1.04 -2.30 -7.86
CA ILE A 23 0.44 -1.29 -6.99
C ILE A 23 0.75 0.12 -7.48
N ARG A 24 1.96 0.35 -8.00
CA ARG A 24 2.32 1.61 -8.65
C ARG A 24 1.37 1.94 -9.81
N ASP A 25 1.03 0.95 -10.63
CA ASP A 25 0.08 1.14 -11.73
C ASP A 25 -1.33 1.50 -11.24
N ILE A 26 -1.82 0.78 -10.22
CA ILE A 26 -3.12 1.06 -9.57
C ILE A 26 -3.16 2.49 -9.02
N ILE A 27 -2.13 2.89 -8.26
CA ILE A 27 -2.04 4.24 -7.67
C ILE A 27 -2.01 5.30 -8.77
N ARG A 28 -1.25 5.08 -9.83
CA ARG A 28 -1.18 6.00 -10.97
C ARG A 28 -2.54 6.13 -11.65
N SER A 29 -3.24 5.03 -11.86
CA SER A 29 -4.59 5.01 -12.44
C SER A 29 -5.58 5.81 -11.59
N ILE A 30 -5.57 5.60 -10.27
CA ILE A 30 -6.42 6.34 -9.32
C ILE A 30 -6.07 7.83 -9.31
N GLY A 31 -4.78 8.16 -9.30
CA GLY A 31 -4.29 9.54 -9.33
C GLY A 31 -4.77 10.28 -10.58
N ILE A 32 -4.70 9.63 -11.75
CA ILE A 32 -5.21 10.19 -13.02
C ILE A 32 -6.74 10.34 -12.96
N ALA A 33 -7.47 9.29 -12.56
CA ALA A 33 -8.94 9.30 -12.51
C ALA A 33 -9.49 10.40 -11.60
N ASN A 34 -8.80 10.69 -10.50
CA ASN A 34 -9.22 11.68 -9.50
C ASN A 34 -8.52 13.04 -9.63
N LYS A 35 -7.61 13.20 -10.60
CA LYS A 35 -6.75 14.39 -10.75
C LYS A 35 -5.99 14.76 -9.47
N ILE A 36 -5.47 13.75 -8.77
CA ILE A 36 -4.69 13.90 -7.55
C ILE A 36 -3.29 13.31 -7.71
N THR A 37 -2.33 13.90 -7.03
CA THR A 37 -0.99 13.33 -6.88
C THR A 37 -0.94 12.50 -5.62
N ILE A 38 -0.66 11.20 -5.77
CA ILE A 38 -0.45 10.29 -4.65
C ILE A 38 1.05 10.02 -4.56
N VAL A 39 1.64 10.34 -3.41
CA VAL A 39 3.03 10.01 -3.12
C VAL A 39 3.11 8.50 -2.89
N PHE A 40 3.91 7.82 -3.70
CA PHE A 40 4.14 6.38 -3.56
C PHE A 40 5.55 6.11 -3.03
N THR A 41 5.63 5.35 -1.95
CA THR A 41 6.90 4.96 -1.34
C THR A 41 6.92 3.43 -1.19
N PHE A 42 7.96 2.79 -1.73
CA PHE A 42 8.20 1.37 -1.56
C PHE A 42 9.45 1.17 -0.71
N VAL A 43 9.24 0.61 0.48
CA VAL A 43 10.30 0.33 1.45
C VAL A 43 10.56 -1.17 1.42
N HIS A 44 11.71 -1.54 0.86
CA HIS A 44 12.20 -2.91 0.85
C HIS A 44 13.22 -3.08 1.96
N THR A 45 12.78 -3.62 3.10
CA THR A 45 13.62 -3.74 4.30
C THR A 45 13.49 -5.10 4.95
N LYS A 46 14.61 -5.61 5.47
CA LYS A 46 14.61 -6.79 6.35
C LYS A 46 14.17 -6.42 7.76
N GLU A 47 14.39 -5.17 8.15
CA GLU A 47 14.12 -4.62 9.46
C GLU A 47 12.78 -3.90 9.44
N LEU A 48 11.79 -4.54 10.06
CA LEU A 48 10.41 -4.05 10.14
C LEU A 48 10.19 -3.27 11.44
N THR A 49 11.24 -2.65 11.98
CA THR A 49 11.25 -1.99 13.29
C THR A 49 10.15 -0.93 13.41
N GLY A 50 9.88 -0.15 12.35
CA GLY A 50 8.79 0.82 12.34
C GLY A 50 7.37 0.26 12.19
N LEU A 51 7.20 -1.03 11.87
CA LEU A 51 5.87 -1.67 11.78
C LEU A 51 5.36 -2.14 13.15
N ALA A 52 6.26 -2.42 14.09
CA ALA A 52 5.88 -2.82 15.45
C ALA A 52 5.16 -1.69 16.19
N ASP A 53 5.60 -0.44 16.00
CA ASP A 53 4.95 0.76 16.53
C ASP A 53 3.54 0.96 15.97
N LEU A 54 3.25 0.39 14.79
CA LEU A 54 1.95 0.41 14.13
C LEU A 54 1.08 -0.82 14.48
N GLY A 55 1.51 -1.64 15.43
CA GLY A 55 0.81 -2.85 15.86
C GLY A 55 0.82 -3.98 14.82
N VAL A 56 1.70 -3.92 13.83
CA VAL A 56 1.77 -4.94 12.76
C VAL A 56 2.87 -5.94 13.05
N ASN A 57 2.50 -7.22 13.06
CA ASN A 57 3.48 -8.28 13.26
C ASN A 57 4.46 -8.36 12.08
N PRO A 58 5.77 -8.55 12.33
CA PRO A 58 6.78 -8.72 11.29
C PRO A 58 6.56 -9.88 10.31
N GLY A 59 5.69 -10.83 10.67
CA GLY A 59 5.24 -11.93 9.80
C GLY A 59 4.14 -11.55 8.82
N MET A 60 3.49 -10.40 9.01
CA MET A 60 2.38 -9.90 8.19
C MET A 60 2.88 -8.93 7.12
N THR A 61 3.92 -9.32 6.39
CA THR A 61 4.37 -8.58 5.20
C THR A 61 3.83 -9.21 3.92
N PRO A 62 3.59 -8.41 2.86
CA PRO A 62 3.74 -6.95 2.78
C PRO A 62 2.67 -6.16 3.56
N VAL A 63 3.04 -4.97 4.02
CA VAL A 63 2.15 -4.01 4.69
C VAL A 63 1.94 -2.82 3.78
N ILE A 64 0.69 -2.36 3.69
CA ILE A 64 0.30 -1.20 2.90
C ILE A 64 -0.31 -0.17 3.85
N LEU A 65 0.31 1.00 3.86
CA LEU A 65 -0.15 2.16 4.59
C LEU A 65 -0.75 3.17 3.62
N ILE A 66 -1.90 3.72 3.97
CA ILE A 66 -2.53 4.83 3.25
C ILE A 66 -2.65 5.99 4.23
N ASN A 67 -2.08 7.14 3.89
CA ASN A 67 -2.00 8.31 4.77
C ASN A 67 -1.48 7.95 6.18
N ASP A 68 -0.40 7.17 6.22
CA ASP A 68 0.28 6.70 7.44
C ASP A 68 -0.57 5.76 8.34
N GLN A 69 -1.73 5.30 7.86
CA GLN A 69 -2.56 4.29 8.52
C GLN A 69 -2.42 2.94 7.84
N VAL A 70 -2.29 1.87 8.63
CA VAL A 70 -2.22 0.49 8.12
C VAL A 70 -3.60 0.09 7.59
N GLU A 71 -3.70 -0.10 6.28
CA GLU A 71 -4.94 -0.54 5.64
C GLU A 71 -4.91 -2.04 5.32
N LEU A 72 -3.74 -2.59 4.99
CA LEU A 72 -3.56 -4.01 4.72
C LEU A 72 -2.21 -4.50 5.27
N ALA A 73 -2.20 -5.72 5.80
CA ALA A 73 -0.99 -6.40 6.24
C ALA A 73 -1.06 -7.89 5.88
N GLY A 74 0.05 -8.45 5.40
CA GLY A 74 0.20 -9.86 5.07
C GLY A 74 -0.24 -10.18 3.64
N ARG A 75 -1.21 -11.08 3.48
CA ARG A 75 -1.66 -11.51 2.15
C ARG A 75 -2.45 -10.37 1.49
N VAL A 76 -1.76 -9.60 0.65
CA VAL A 76 -2.39 -8.51 -0.11
C VAL A 76 -3.11 -9.10 -1.32
N ASP A 77 -4.44 -9.00 -1.31
CA ASP A 77 -5.28 -9.23 -2.47
C ASP A 77 -5.45 -7.92 -3.26
N MET A 78 -5.15 -7.95 -4.57
CA MET A 78 -5.21 -6.75 -5.42
C MET A 78 -6.62 -6.21 -5.61
N GLN A 79 -7.65 -7.07 -5.61
CA GLN A 79 -9.03 -6.61 -5.67
C GLN A 79 -9.45 -5.95 -4.37
N ALA A 80 -9.07 -6.53 -3.23
CA ALA A 80 -9.33 -5.92 -1.92
C ALA A 80 -8.65 -4.56 -1.80
N LEU A 81 -7.40 -4.44 -2.25
CA LEU A 81 -6.67 -3.18 -2.30
C LEU A 81 -7.42 -2.15 -3.16
N ARG A 82 -7.79 -2.51 -4.38
CA ARG A 82 -8.54 -1.63 -5.29
C ARG A 82 -9.86 -1.15 -4.67
N LYS A 83 -10.65 -2.06 -4.10
CA LYS A 83 -11.89 -1.72 -3.39
C LYS A 83 -11.64 -0.75 -2.24
N ARG A 84 -10.51 -0.89 -1.54
CA ARG A 84 -10.15 0.02 -0.45
C ARG A 84 -9.84 1.42 -0.95
N PHE A 85 -9.06 1.51 -2.02
CA PHE A 85 -8.80 2.78 -2.71
C PHE A 85 -10.09 3.46 -3.18
N GLU A 86 -10.99 2.71 -3.83
CA GLU A 86 -12.30 3.20 -4.29
C GLU A 86 -13.17 3.67 -3.11
N ALA A 87 -13.20 2.90 -2.01
CA ALA A 87 -13.97 3.24 -0.81
C ALA A 87 -13.50 4.53 -0.14
N ILE A 88 -12.19 4.77 -0.06
CA ILE A 88 -11.64 6.00 0.53
C ILE A 88 -12.04 7.23 -0.29
N HIS A 89 -12.07 7.08 -1.62
CA HIS A 89 -12.49 8.11 -2.56
C HIS A 89 -14.01 8.20 -2.80
N LYS A 90 -14.83 7.33 -2.17
CA LYS A 90 -16.28 7.21 -2.40
C LYS A 90 -16.64 7.01 -3.89
N ILE A 91 -15.84 6.27 -4.64
CA ILE A 91 -16.20 5.90 -6.01
C ILE A 91 -16.99 4.60 -5.92
N GLY A 92 -18.31 4.71 -6.03
CA GLY A 92 -19.26 3.60 -6.19
C GLY A 92 -19.75 3.54 -7.62
#